data_AF-A0A4Q3XTB8-F1
#
_entry.id   AF-A0A4Q3XTB8-F1
#
_cell.length_a   1.000
_cell.length_b   1.000
_cell.length_c   1.000
_cell.angle_alpha   90.00
_cell.angle_beta   90.00
_cell.angle_gamma   90.00
#
_symmetry.space_group_name_H-M   'P 1'
#
loop_
_entity.id
_entity.type
_entity.pdbx_description
1 polymer ?
#
loop_
_entity_poly.entity_id
_entity_poly.type
_entity_poly.pdbx_seq_one_letter_code
_entity_poly.pdbx_strand_id
1 'polypeptide(L)'
;DGEPWALAGLWSVWTDPETGELVPSYTMITQNCDAHPLLRRMHKPDPKLPADQQDKRAVVPLEPGLWDEWLNGSIEQAEGLIKLPPEHLFAAGPAARPAPVGPPAPDTSSLF
;
A
#
# COMPACT_ATOMS: atom_id res chain seq x y z
N ASP A 1 17.67 0.02 5.99
CA ASP A 1 18.68 0.90 5.35
C ASP A 1 18.13 2.30 5.06
N GLY A 2 16.81 2.47 4.95
CA GLY A 2 16.20 3.75 4.60
C GLY A 2 16.01 3.92 3.09
N GLU A 3 16.36 2.88 2.32
CA GLU A 3 16.16 2.85 0.88
C GLU A 3 14.69 2.58 0.54
N PRO A 4 14.21 3.07 -0.62
CA PRO A 4 12.84 2.86 -1.03
C PRO A 4 12.58 1.40 -1.39
N TRP A 5 11.36 0.96 -1.10
CA TRP A 5 10.82 -0.32 -1.55
C TRP A 5 9.79 -0.07 -2.65
N ALA A 6 9.72 -0.99 -3.61
CA ALA A 6 8.64 -1.00 -4.59
C ALA A 6 7.43 -1.76 -4.04
N LEU A 7 6.24 -1.52 -4.60
CA LEU A 7 5.04 -2.26 -4.28
C LEU A 7 4.60 -3.02 -5.52
N ALA A 8 4.42 -4.33 -5.40
CA ALA A 8 3.98 -5.18 -6.50
C ALA A 8 2.59 -4.72 -6.96
N GLY A 9 2.45 -4.53 -8.27
CA GLY A 9 1.23 -3.98 -8.85
C GLY A 9 1.06 -4.37 -10.31
N LEU A 10 -0.19 -4.31 -10.76
CA LEU A 10 -0.56 -4.54 -12.15
C LEU A 10 -0.97 -3.20 -12.76
N TRP A 11 -0.81 -3.08 -14.07
CA TRP A 11 -1.27 -1.92 -14.82
C TRP A 11 -1.99 -2.35 -16.09
N SER A 12 -2.92 -1.52 -16.54
CA SER A 12 -3.59 -1.67 -17.81
C SER A 12 -4.04 -0.30 -18.32
N VAL A 13 -4.37 -0.23 -19.60
CA VAL A 13 -5.05 0.94 -20.18
C VAL A 13 -6.48 0.54 -20.45
N TRP A 14 -7.42 1.31 -19.93
CA TRP A 14 -8.85 1.14 -20.17
C TRP A 14 -9.34 2.20 -21.16
N THR A 15 -10.22 1.82 -22.08
CA THR A 15 -10.85 2.77 -23.01
C THR A 15 -12.20 3.18 -22.48
N ASP A 16 -12.40 4.49 -22.32
CA ASP A 16 -13.69 5.05 -21.95
C ASP A 16 -14.73 4.80 -23.06
N PRO A 17 -15.84 4.11 -22.79
CA PRO A 17 -16.81 3.73 -23.80
C PRO A 17 -17.65 4.90 -24.32
N GLU A 18 -17.73 6.01 -23.59
CA GLU A 18 -18.48 7.21 -24.00
C GLU A 18 -17.60 8.18 -24.79
N THR A 19 -16.35 8.36 -24.37
CA THR A 19 -15.44 9.38 -24.94
C THR A 19 -14.39 8.80 -25.90
N GLY A 20 -14.10 7.51 -25.81
CA GLY A 20 -12.99 6.85 -26.52
C GLY A 20 -11.61 7.15 -25.94
N GLU A 21 -11.53 7.85 -24.81
CA GLU A 21 -10.26 8.20 -24.16
C GLU A 21 -9.54 6.96 -23.61
N LEU A 22 -8.21 6.92 -23.76
CA LEU A 22 -7.36 5.90 -23.15
C LEU A 22 -6.94 6.36 -21.75
N VAL A 23 -7.40 5.64 -20.73
CA VAL A 23 -7.15 5.93 -19.31
C VAL A 23 -6.18 4.90 -18.73
N PRO A 24 -4.91 5.27 -18.48
CA PRO A 24 -3.96 4.42 -17.76
C PRO A 24 -4.43 4.19 -16.33
N SER A 25 -4.44 2.93 -15.91
CA SER A 25 -4.86 2.50 -14.58
C SER A 25 -3.85 1.52 -14.00
N TYR A 26 -3.70 1.52 -12.69
CA TYR A 26 -2.87 0.56 -11.97
C TYR A 26 -3.54 0.15 -10.66
N THR A 27 -3.12 -1.00 -10.15
CA THR A 27 -3.57 -1.53 -8.86
C THR A 27 -2.41 -2.18 -8.13
N MET A 28 -2.52 -2.22 -6.81
CA MET A 28 -1.53 -2.87 -5.96
C MET A 28 -2.01 -4.26 -5.58
N ILE A 29 -1.11 -5.23 -5.68
CA ILE A 29 -1.41 -6.60 -5.25
C ILE A 29 -1.42 -6.64 -3.72
N THR A 30 -2.43 -7.31 -3.17
CA THR A 30 -2.58 -7.51 -1.73
C THR A 30 -2.72 -8.99 -1.39
N GLN A 31 -2.24 -9.38 -0.23
CA GLN A 31 -2.42 -10.73 0.31
C GLN A 31 -2.92 -10.69 1.74
N ASN A 32 -3.51 -11.80 2.18
CA ASN A 32 -3.90 -11.96 3.58
C ASN A 32 -2.66 -11.87 4.49
N CYS A 33 -2.80 -11.17 5.61
CA CYS A 33 -1.73 -10.95 6.58
C CYS A 33 -2.16 -11.25 8.02
N ASP A 34 -3.22 -12.05 8.24
CA ASP A 34 -3.72 -12.40 9.58
C ASP A 34 -2.66 -13.13 10.42
N ALA A 35 -1.82 -13.93 9.76
CA ALA A 35 -0.71 -14.65 10.39
C ALA A 35 0.57 -13.80 10.57
N HIS A 36 0.65 -12.62 9.95
CA HIS A 36 1.88 -11.82 9.98
C HIS A 36 2.06 -11.15 11.35
N PRO A 37 3.19 -11.33 12.07
CA PRO A 37 3.24 -10.94 13.48
C PRO A 37 3.19 -9.43 13.74
N LEU A 38 3.64 -8.61 12.77
CA LEU A 38 3.43 -7.15 12.74
C LEU A 38 2.12 -6.73 12.03
N LEU A 39 1.97 -7.03 10.73
CA LEU A 39 0.91 -6.46 9.87
C LEU A 39 -0.51 -6.82 10.29
N ARG A 40 -0.74 -7.96 10.95
CA ARG A 40 -2.06 -8.33 11.51
C ARG A 40 -2.63 -7.33 12.53
N ARG A 41 -1.75 -6.51 13.12
CA ARG A 41 -2.11 -5.49 14.13
C ARG A 41 -2.67 -4.21 13.50
N MET A 42 -2.58 -4.08 12.17
CA MET A 42 -3.01 -2.90 11.42
C MET A 42 -4.48 -3.02 10.97
N HIS A 43 -5.02 -1.90 10.48
CA HIS A 43 -6.43 -1.72 10.10
C HIS A 43 -7.42 -1.94 11.25
N LYS A 44 -8.62 -1.36 11.14
CA LYS A 44 -9.68 -1.57 12.12
C LYS A 44 -10.09 -3.05 12.16
N PRO A 45 -10.20 -3.69 13.34
CA PRO A 45 -10.77 -5.04 13.45
C PRO A 45 -12.24 -5.07 13.03
N ASP A 46 -12.67 -6.15 12.38
CA ASP A 46 -14.08 -6.44 12.15
C ASP A 46 -14.64 -7.16 13.39
N PRO A 47 -15.60 -6.54 14.12
CA PRO A 47 -16.21 -7.14 15.30
C PRO A 47 -17.07 -8.39 15.01
N LYS A 48 -17.38 -8.67 13.74
CA LYS A 48 -18.15 -9.86 13.33
C LYS A 48 -17.28 -11.09 13.10
N LEU A 49 -15.96 -10.92 13.01
CA LEU A 49 -15.01 -11.98 12.68
C LEU A 49 -14.21 -12.41 13.92
N PRO A 50 -13.78 -13.68 14.00
CA PRO A 50 -12.81 -14.13 14.98
C PRO A 50 -11.49 -13.34 14.91
N ALA A 51 -10.79 -13.20 16.03
CA ALA A 51 -9.57 -12.40 16.11
C ALA A 51 -8.42 -12.92 15.21
N ASP A 52 -8.46 -14.21 14.88
CA ASP A 52 -7.51 -14.94 14.03
C ASP A 52 -7.92 -14.99 12.55
N GLN A 53 -9.10 -14.46 12.18
CA GLN A 53 -9.68 -14.54 10.82
C GLN A 53 -10.26 -13.20 10.39
N GLN A 54 -9.46 -12.14 10.49
CA GLN A 54 -9.90 -10.77 10.27
C GLN A 54 -9.85 -10.33 8.80
N ASP A 55 -9.35 -11.20 7.91
CA ASP A 55 -9.03 -10.89 6.50
C ASP A 55 -8.22 -9.60 6.36
N LYS A 56 -7.22 -9.43 7.24
CA LYS A 56 -6.29 -8.30 7.11
C LYS A 56 -5.55 -8.44 5.79
N ARG A 57 -5.52 -7.37 5.01
CA ARG A 57 -4.78 -7.31 3.74
C ARG A 57 -3.59 -6.38 3.87
N ALA A 58 -2.45 -6.83 3.36
CA ALA A 58 -1.28 -5.99 3.19
C ALA A 58 -0.87 -5.98 1.72
N VAL A 59 -0.33 -4.84 1.29
CA VAL A 59 0.31 -4.67 0.00
C VAL A 59 1.61 -5.46 -0.03
N VAL A 60 2.07 -5.90 -1.20
CA VAL A 60 3.27 -6.72 -1.35
C VAL A 60 4.50 -5.82 -1.62
N PRO A 61 5.42 -5.65 -0.65
CA PRO A 61 6.63 -4.87 -0.82
C PRO A 61 7.73 -5.70 -1.50
N LEU A 62 8.50 -5.08 -2.39
CA LEU A 62 9.61 -5.67 -3.12
C LEU A 62 10.92 -4.93 -2.81
N GLU A 63 11.93 -5.69 -2.37
CA GLU A 63 13.30 -5.20 -2.19
C GLU A 63 13.91 -4.81 -3.54
N PRO A 64 14.84 -3.83 -3.57
CA PRO A 64 15.51 -3.38 -4.80
C PRO A 64 16.08 -4.50 -5.67
N GLY A 65 16.63 -5.56 -5.06
CA GLY A 65 17.18 -6.71 -5.78
C GLY A 65 16.15 -7.55 -6.55
N LEU A 66 14.86 -7.36 -6.30
CA LEU A 66 13.77 -8.13 -6.92
C LEU A 66 13.02 -7.34 -8.00
N TRP A 67 13.37 -6.07 -8.23
CA TRP A 67 12.62 -5.21 -9.15
C TRP A 67 12.71 -5.67 -10.60
N ASP A 68 13.90 -6.10 -11.04
CA ASP A 68 14.10 -6.59 -12.41
C ASP A 68 13.34 -7.90 -12.65
N GLU A 69 13.38 -8.83 -11.69
CA GLU A 69 12.62 -10.08 -11.77
C GLU A 69 11.12 -9.82 -11.78
N TRP A 70 10.63 -8.83 -11.02
CA TRP A 70 9.22 -8.43 -11.03
C TRP A 70 8.78 -7.81 -12.37
N LEU A 71 9.58 -6.91 -12.94
CA LEU A 71 9.20 -6.14 -14.14
C LEU A 71 9.46 -6.88 -15.44
N ASN A 72 10.51 -7.70 -15.49
CA ASN A 72 11.03 -8.30 -16.72
C ASN A 72 11.08 -9.84 -16.67
N GLY A 73 10.79 -10.46 -15.53
CA GLY A 73 10.75 -11.91 -15.38
C GLY A 73 9.50 -12.56 -15.99
N SER A 74 9.44 -13.90 -15.90
CA SER A 74 8.24 -14.64 -16.27
C SER A 74 7.12 -14.44 -15.25
N ILE A 75 5.88 -14.81 -15.63
CA ILE A 75 4.73 -14.75 -14.72
C ILE A 75 4.99 -15.62 -13.49
N GLU A 76 5.55 -16.82 -13.67
CA GLU A 76 5.86 -17.75 -12.58
C GLU A 76 6.89 -17.17 -11.60
N GLN A 77 7.89 -16.43 -12.11
CA GLN A 77 8.86 -15.72 -11.28
C GLN A 77 8.18 -14.62 -10.47
N ALA A 78 7.40 -13.76 -11.13
CA ALA A 78 6.66 -12.68 -10.48
C ALA A 78 5.68 -13.20 -9.42
N GLU A 79 4.94 -14.27 -9.69
CA GLU A 79 4.06 -14.92 -8.71
C GLU A 79 4.82 -15.42 -7.49
N GLY A 80 6.04 -15.95 -7.67
CA GLY A 80 6.94 -16.36 -6.58
C GLY A 80 7.43 -15.20 -5.68
N LEU A 81 7.30 -13.95 -6.15
CA LEU A 81 7.61 -12.74 -5.38
C LEU A 81 6.42 -12.21 -4.58
N ILE A 82 5.20 -12.75 -4.77
CA ILE A 82 3.99 -12.31 -4.06
C ILE A 82 4.00 -12.88 -2.62
N LYS A 83 4.79 -12.25 -1.74
CA LYS A 83 4.99 -12.65 -0.33
C LYS A 83 5.19 -11.44 0.57
N LEU A 84 4.83 -11.56 1.84
CA LEU A 84 5.10 -10.51 2.82
C LEU A 84 6.54 -10.66 3.35
N PRO A 85 7.32 -9.57 3.41
CA PRO A 85 8.63 -9.61 4.02
C PRO A 85 8.52 -9.89 5.53
N PRO A 86 9.54 -10.47 6.16
CA PRO A 86 9.54 -10.72 7.58
C PRO A 86 9.51 -9.41 8.40
N GLU A 87 8.94 -9.46 9.60
CA GLU A 87 8.69 -8.26 10.41
C GLU A 87 9.93 -7.43 10.75
N HIS A 88 11.11 -8.05 10.83
CA HIS A 88 12.36 -7.38 11.17
C HIS A 88 12.87 -6.42 10.08
N LEU A 89 12.31 -6.49 8.87
CA LEU A 89 12.59 -5.53 7.79
C LEU A 89 11.75 -4.25 7.90
N PHE A 90 10.75 -4.22 8.78
CA PHE A 90 9.92 -3.04 9.00
C PHE A 90 10.45 -2.21 10.18
N ALA A 91 10.72 -0.94 9.93
CA ALA A 91 10.88 0.06 10.98
C ALA A 91 9.50 0.59 11.41
N ALA A 92 8.76 -0.20 12.20
CA ALA A 92 7.40 0.15 12.63
C ALA A 92 7.38 0.81 14.02
N GLY A 93 6.61 1.89 14.15
CA GLY A 93 6.36 2.58 15.41
C GLY A 93 5.14 3.50 15.30
N PRO A 94 4.58 3.96 16.43
CA PRO A 94 3.48 4.92 16.39
C PRO A 94 3.94 6.21 15.69
N ALA A 95 3.15 6.69 14.73
CA ALA A 95 3.38 8.00 14.16
C ALA A 95 3.30 9.07 15.25
N ALA A 96 4.17 10.08 15.19
CA ALA A 96 4.00 11.26 16.02
C ALA A 96 2.62 11.86 15.74
N ARG A 97 1.86 12.18 16.80
CA ARG A 97 0.59 12.87 16.64
C ARG A 97 0.88 14.20 15.93
N PRO A 98 0.25 14.51 14.78
CA PRO A 98 0.43 15.81 14.16
C PRO A 98 0.04 16.89 15.18
N ALA A 99 0.81 17.98 15.23
CA ALA A 99 0.47 19.12 16.06
C ALA A 99 -0.97 19.57 15.73
N PRO A 100 -1.77 20.01 16.72
CA PRO A 100 -3.08 20.57 16.43
C PRO A 100 -2.91 21.69 15.40
N VAL A 101 -3.65 21.59 14.28
CA VAL A 101 -3.71 22.68 13.31
C VAL A 101 -4.31 23.88 14.06
N GLY A 102 -3.52 24.96 14.18
CA GLY A 102 -4.00 26.20 14.75
C GLY A 102 -5.21 26.74 13.96
N PRO A 103 -6.00 27.65 14.54
CA PRO A 103 -7.10 28.26 13.80
C PRO A 103 -6.59 28.85 12.48
N PRO A 104 -7.38 28.78 11.39
CA PRO A 104 -7.02 29.43 10.14
C PRO A 104 -6.70 30.90 10.42
N ALA A 105 -5.65 31.43 9.76
CA ALA A 105 -5.32 32.85 9.86
C ALA A 105 -6.57 33.68 9.48
N PRO A 106 -6.86 34.77 10.20
CA PRO A 106 -7.99 35.63 9.84
C PRO A 106 -7.83 36.09 8.39
N ASP A 107 -8.90 35.97 7.62
CA ASP A 107 -8.96 36.47 6.26
C ASP A 107 -8.83 37.99 6.27
N THR A 108 -7.66 38.50 5.89
CA THR A 108 -7.40 39.93 5.79
C THR A 108 -7.83 40.53 4.44
N SER A 109 -8.55 39.77 3.59
CA SER A 109 -8.88 40.18 2.22
C SER A 109 -10.10 41.10 2.10
N SER A 110 -10.61 41.66 3.19
CA SER A 110 -11.68 42.67 3.19
C SER A 110 -11.21 43.97 3.84
N LEU A 111 -10.11 44.53 3.34
CA LEU A 111 -9.67 45.89 3.64
C LEU A 111 -8.93 46.52 2.45
N PHE A 112 -9.39 46.35 1.21
CA PHE A 112 -9.12 47.27 0.09
C PHE A 112 -10.24 47.17 -0.95
#